data_AF-A0AAW6TBN2-F1
#
_entry.id   AF-A0AAW6TBN2-F1
#
_cell.length_a   1.000
_cell.length_b   1.000
_cell.length_c   1.000
_cell.angle_alpha   90.00
_cell.angle_beta   90.00
_cell.angle_gamma   90.00
#
_symmetry.space_group_name_H-M   'P 1'
#
loop_
_entity.id
_entity.type
_entity.pdbx_description
1 polymer ?
#
loop_
_entity_poly.entity_id
_entity_poly.type
_entity_poly.pdbx_seq_one_letter_code
_entity_poly.pdbx_strand_id
1 'polypeptide(L)'
;MKLIARKPLFLPRQNRSEHPISATQKGITQKSVTQNKPTWLKNLGWGWVILAITLTGCDKVKQIASQRNASVTASTTASTTAANPSINPTSQPTPVVYPINEWQQQTLANKVSIHDTEAMTLLLGQPITIDKQSLDYRSNVASKYSFAKIGEPYFDLLDSPMYIELQWYYASAYDNASVKNISIQHAKTAFHLTQNWFGQDGSDIVTHMVQGQPIKNASYHGILVELARCDNYHCDLVVRKPTVTPKTAKKSG
;
A
#
# COMPACT_ATOMS: atom_id res chain seq x y z
N MET A 1 33.42 -38.33 -0.94
CA MET A 1 33.13 -36.87 -1.00
C MET A 1 32.20 -36.52 0.16
N LYS A 2 32.63 -35.65 1.08
CA LYS A 2 31.86 -35.21 2.26
C LYS A 2 31.00 -34.00 1.89
N LEU A 3 29.67 -34.11 2.02
CA LEU A 3 28.74 -32.99 1.92
C LEU A 3 28.71 -32.25 3.27
N ILE A 4 29.19 -31.00 3.27
CA ILE A 4 29.12 -30.09 4.42
C ILE A 4 27.80 -29.33 4.31
N ALA A 5 26.84 -29.66 5.16
CA ALA A 5 25.62 -28.90 5.33
C ALA A 5 25.93 -27.58 6.06
N ARG A 6 25.72 -26.43 5.40
CA ARG A 6 25.81 -25.10 6.03
C ARG A 6 24.47 -24.77 6.68
N LYS A 7 24.44 -24.70 8.01
CA LYS A 7 23.35 -24.11 8.80
C LYS A 7 23.26 -22.61 8.53
N PRO A 8 22.08 -22.02 8.25
CA PRO A 8 21.90 -20.58 8.33
C PRO A 8 21.85 -20.16 9.81
N LEU A 9 22.75 -19.24 10.17
CA LEU A 9 22.80 -18.59 11.47
C LEU A 9 21.64 -17.58 11.53
N PHE A 10 20.55 -17.93 12.20
CA PHE A 10 19.49 -16.98 12.55
C PHE A 10 19.97 -16.14 13.75
N LEU A 11 20.14 -14.83 13.54
CA LEU A 11 20.25 -13.86 14.63
C LEU A 11 18.87 -13.23 14.85
N PRO A 12 18.18 -13.45 15.98
CA PRO A 12 16.97 -12.73 16.31
C PRO A 12 17.35 -11.30 16.76
N ARG A 13 16.79 -10.29 16.08
CA ARG A 13 16.89 -8.89 16.49
C ARG A 13 16.05 -8.71 17.76
N GLN A 14 16.71 -8.62 18.91
CA GLN A 14 16.07 -8.34 20.20
C GLN A 14 15.44 -6.94 20.18
N ASN A 15 14.13 -6.87 20.39
CA ASN A 15 13.45 -5.65 20.82
C ASN A 15 13.90 -5.32 22.25
N ARG A 16 14.54 -4.15 22.41
CA ARG A 16 14.97 -3.65 23.71
C ARG A 16 13.89 -2.72 24.29
N SER A 17 13.37 -3.18 25.43
CA SER A 17 12.64 -2.50 26.51
C SER A 17 12.48 -0.98 26.44
N GLU A 18 11.23 -0.57 26.58
CA GLU A 18 10.79 0.75 27.06
C GLU A 18 11.38 1.06 28.45
N HIS A 19 11.67 2.34 28.70
CA HIS A 19 11.40 3.00 29.97
C HIS A 19 11.29 4.53 29.79
N PRO A 20 10.53 5.21 30.67
CA PRO A 20 9.84 6.46 30.39
C PRO A 20 10.66 7.71 30.76
N ILE A 21 10.40 8.82 30.08
CA ILE A 21 10.85 10.14 30.54
C ILE A 21 9.64 10.99 30.93
N SER A 22 9.70 11.38 32.19
CA SER A 22 8.82 12.17 33.03
C SER A 22 8.10 13.35 32.37
N ALA A 23 6.85 13.51 32.79
CA ALA A 23 6.06 14.71 32.63
C ALA A 23 6.77 15.95 33.19
N THR A 24 6.68 17.07 32.47
CA THR A 24 6.78 18.41 33.05
C THR A 24 5.68 19.26 32.47
N GLN A 25 4.71 19.54 33.32
CA GLN A 25 3.56 20.40 33.10
C GLN A 25 4.01 21.85 33.29
N LYS A 26 3.81 22.70 32.28
CA LYS A 26 3.83 24.14 32.45
C LYS A 26 2.66 24.72 31.69
N GLY A 27 1.62 25.09 32.44
CA GLY A 27 0.41 25.69 31.93
C GLY A 27 0.66 27.09 31.39
N ILE A 28 -0.11 27.45 30.37
CA ILE A 28 -0.46 28.84 30.09
C ILE A 28 -1.94 28.88 29.70
N THR A 29 -2.68 29.62 30.52
CA THR A 29 -4.07 30.05 30.44
C THR A 29 -4.39 30.74 29.11
N GLN A 30 -5.58 30.48 28.51
CA GLN A 30 -6.17 31.46 27.60
C GLN A 30 -7.69 31.57 27.73
N LYS A 31 -8.10 32.84 27.79
CA LYS A 31 -9.39 33.42 28.16
C LYS A 31 -10.54 33.06 27.23
N SER A 32 -11.72 32.96 27.85
CA SER A 32 -13.04 33.12 27.25
C SER A 32 -13.22 34.49 26.59
N VAL A 33 -13.72 34.56 25.35
CA VAL A 33 -14.51 35.69 24.82
C VAL A 33 -15.48 35.18 23.73
N THR A 34 -16.76 35.17 24.09
CA THR A 34 -17.96 35.68 23.39
C THR A 34 -18.30 35.23 21.95
N GLN A 35 -19.42 34.51 21.87
CA GLN A 35 -20.30 34.35 20.71
C GLN A 35 -20.74 35.70 20.13
N ASN A 36 -20.58 35.89 18.82
CA ASN A 36 -21.35 36.87 18.07
C ASN A 36 -22.00 36.19 16.86
N LYS A 37 -23.33 36.14 16.90
CA LYS A 37 -24.23 35.87 15.78
C LYS A 37 -24.47 37.19 15.03
N PRO A 38 -24.70 37.16 13.71
CA PRO A 38 -25.69 38.06 13.15
C PRO A 38 -26.73 37.34 12.29
N THR A 39 -27.96 37.80 12.45
CA THR A 39 -29.15 37.46 11.68
C THR A 39 -29.24 38.28 10.39
N TRP A 40 -29.45 37.56 9.28
CA TRP A 40 -30.35 37.81 8.14
C TRP A 40 -30.48 39.21 7.49
N LEU A 41 -30.27 39.23 6.16
CA LEU A 41 -30.87 40.19 5.24
C LEU A 41 -31.31 39.45 3.95
N LYS A 42 -32.58 39.65 3.58
CA LYS A 42 -33.18 39.31 2.29
C LYS A 42 -32.70 40.31 1.22
N ASN A 43 -32.41 39.85 0.00
CA ASN A 43 -32.96 40.41 -1.25
C ASN A 43 -32.50 39.65 -2.51
N LEU A 44 -33.35 39.77 -3.54
CA LEU A 44 -33.42 39.04 -4.81
C LEU A 44 -32.22 39.23 -5.75
N GLY A 45 -31.96 38.18 -6.55
CA GLY A 45 -31.87 38.27 -8.01
C GLY A 45 -30.51 38.57 -8.64
N TRP A 46 -29.82 37.54 -9.14
CA TRP A 46 -29.40 37.44 -10.56
C TRP A 46 -28.71 36.10 -10.81
N GLY A 47 -29.02 35.50 -11.97
CA GLY A 47 -28.67 34.13 -12.30
C GLY A 47 -27.18 33.88 -12.49
N TRP A 48 -26.75 32.69 -12.05
CA TRP A 48 -25.51 32.06 -12.49
C TRP A 48 -25.83 30.59 -12.79
N VAL A 49 -25.49 30.17 -14.00
CA VAL A 49 -25.53 28.80 -14.48
C VAL A 49 -24.65 27.95 -13.57
N ILE A 50 -25.24 27.12 -12.72
CA ILE A 50 -24.51 26.08 -11.99
C ILE A 50 -24.22 24.97 -12.99
N LEU A 51 -23.00 24.99 -13.54
CA LEU A 51 -22.43 23.84 -14.21
C LEU A 51 -22.24 22.75 -13.15
N ALA A 52 -23.18 21.81 -13.06
CA ALA A 52 -23.10 20.66 -12.19
C ALA A 52 -21.98 19.72 -12.69
N ILE A 53 -20.76 19.93 -12.19
CA ILE A 53 -19.69 18.95 -12.27
C ILE A 53 -20.10 17.82 -11.32
N THR A 54 -20.72 16.77 -11.86
CA THR A 54 -21.00 15.55 -11.12
C THR A 54 -19.67 14.88 -10.78
N LEU A 55 -19.23 15.06 -9.52
CA LEU A 55 -18.13 14.32 -8.88
C LEU A 55 -18.47 12.83 -8.78
N THR A 56 -18.49 12.13 -9.93
CA THR A 56 -18.71 10.68 -10.02
C THR A 56 -17.44 9.86 -9.70
N GLY A 57 -16.34 10.53 -9.34
CA GLY A 57 -15.05 9.90 -9.03
C GLY A 57 -14.92 9.31 -7.62
N CYS A 58 -15.68 9.81 -6.64
CA CYS A 58 -15.57 9.33 -5.25
C CYS A 58 -16.25 7.98 -5.02
N ASP A 59 -17.27 7.64 -5.81
CA ASP A 59 -18.06 6.43 -5.57
C ASP A 59 -17.31 5.16 -5.97
N LYS A 60 -16.46 5.22 -6.99
CA LYS A 60 -15.67 4.06 -7.46
C LYS A 60 -14.48 3.73 -6.56
N VAL A 61 -13.82 4.75 -5.99
CA VAL A 61 -12.71 4.54 -5.02
C VAL A 61 -13.23 3.89 -3.74
N LYS A 62 -14.40 4.33 -3.26
CA LYS A 62 -15.08 3.69 -2.13
C LYS A 62 -15.48 2.25 -2.42
N GLN A 63 -15.85 1.92 -3.66
CA GLN A 63 -16.22 0.56 -4.06
C GLN A 63 -15.03 -0.40 -4.00
N ILE A 64 -13.84 0.01 -4.44
CA ILE A 64 -12.61 -0.81 -4.38
C ILE A 64 -12.17 -1.03 -2.91
N ALA A 65 -12.13 0.04 -2.11
CA ALA A 65 -11.81 -0.06 -0.68
C ALA A 65 -12.84 -0.90 0.09
N SER A 66 -14.13 -0.77 -0.27
CA SER A 66 -15.22 -1.56 0.32
C SER A 66 -15.15 -3.05 -0.06
N GLN A 67 -14.77 -3.38 -1.30
CA GLN A 67 -14.56 -4.77 -1.73
C GLN A 67 -13.39 -5.43 -1.00
N ARG A 68 -12.29 -4.71 -0.76
CA ARG A 68 -11.18 -5.19 0.07
C ARG A 68 -11.67 -5.49 1.50
N ASN A 69 -12.36 -4.53 2.12
CA ASN A 69 -12.85 -4.67 3.48
C ASN A 69 -13.91 -5.79 3.64
N ALA A 70 -14.81 -5.95 2.67
CA ALA A 70 -15.82 -7.00 2.66
C ALA A 70 -15.20 -8.39 2.45
N SER A 71 -14.22 -8.52 1.55
CA SER A 71 -13.51 -9.78 1.30
C SER A 71 -12.64 -10.20 2.50
N VAL A 72 -11.97 -9.24 3.15
CA VAL A 72 -11.21 -9.48 4.39
C VAL A 72 -12.14 -9.89 5.53
N THR A 73 -13.31 -9.26 5.63
CA THR A 73 -14.31 -9.60 6.66
C THR A 73 -14.92 -10.99 6.42
N ALA A 74 -15.27 -11.34 5.18
CA ALA A 74 -15.75 -12.68 4.83
C ALA A 74 -14.71 -13.78 5.13
N SER A 75 -13.42 -13.48 4.91
CA SER A 75 -12.30 -14.36 5.27
C SER A 75 -12.12 -14.49 6.79
N THR A 76 -12.45 -13.44 7.55
CA THR A 76 -12.42 -13.42 9.02
C THR A 76 -13.54 -14.28 9.61
N THR A 77 -14.75 -14.19 9.07
CA THR A 77 -15.92 -14.99 9.53
C THR A 77 -15.77 -16.49 9.22
N ALA A 78 -15.05 -16.85 8.15
CA ALA A 78 -14.67 -18.24 7.89
C ALA A 78 -13.54 -18.74 8.83
N SER A 79 -12.82 -17.83 9.50
CA SER A 79 -11.67 -18.15 10.37
C SER A 79 -12.01 -18.23 11.86
N THR A 80 -13.16 -17.72 12.31
CA THR A 80 -13.58 -17.83 13.73
C THR A 80 -13.96 -19.24 14.17
N THR A 81 -13.95 -20.22 13.27
CA THR A 81 -14.08 -21.66 13.58
C THR A 81 -12.76 -22.44 13.45
N ALA A 82 -11.66 -21.81 13.03
CA ALA A 82 -10.36 -22.48 12.90
C ALA A 82 -9.45 -22.10 14.07
N ALA A 83 -9.14 -23.09 14.92
CA ALA A 83 -8.10 -22.99 15.93
C ALA A 83 -6.75 -22.58 15.30
N ASN A 84 -5.93 -21.86 16.10
CA ASN A 84 -4.57 -21.36 15.84
C ASN A 84 -3.91 -21.82 14.52
N PRO A 85 -3.27 -20.92 13.74
CA PRO A 85 -2.61 -21.26 12.49
C PRO A 85 -1.34 -22.08 12.78
N SER A 86 -1.53 -23.37 13.02
CA SER A 86 -0.49 -24.38 13.09
C SER A 86 -0.15 -24.76 11.66
N ILE A 87 1.14 -24.70 11.32
CA ILE A 87 1.68 -25.31 10.11
C ILE A 87 1.43 -26.81 10.25
N ASN A 88 0.43 -27.36 9.54
CA ASN A 88 0.17 -28.78 9.58
C ASN A 88 1.23 -29.48 8.70
N PRO A 89 2.24 -30.18 9.28
CA PRO A 89 3.40 -30.66 8.51
C PRO A 89 3.07 -31.84 7.59
N THR A 90 1.83 -32.33 7.63
CA THR A 90 1.35 -33.53 6.94
C THR A 90 0.53 -33.24 5.68
N SER A 91 0.15 -31.98 5.43
CA SER A 91 -0.57 -31.63 4.20
C SER A 91 0.42 -31.47 3.04
N GLN A 92 0.15 -32.20 1.95
CA GLN A 92 0.89 -32.07 0.71
C GLN A 92 0.85 -30.60 0.23
N PRO A 93 1.99 -30.01 -0.18
CA PRO A 93 2.04 -28.61 -0.56
C PRO A 93 1.12 -28.35 -1.77
N THR A 94 0.19 -27.42 -1.62
CA THR A 94 -0.63 -26.93 -2.75
C THR A 94 0.00 -25.63 -3.26
N PRO A 95 0.50 -25.57 -4.50
CA PRO A 95 1.04 -24.35 -5.08
C PRO A 95 0.08 -23.17 -4.96
N VAL A 96 0.62 -21.97 -4.77
CA VAL A 96 -0.17 -20.75 -4.81
C VAL A 96 -0.46 -20.42 -6.27
N VAL A 97 -1.75 -20.34 -6.62
CA VAL A 97 -2.19 -19.99 -7.97
C VAL A 97 -2.71 -18.56 -7.96
N TYR A 98 -2.09 -17.70 -8.75
CA TYR A 98 -2.50 -16.30 -8.91
C TYR A 98 -3.43 -16.18 -10.12
N PRO A 99 -4.71 -15.84 -9.95
CA PRO A 99 -5.67 -15.73 -11.06
C PRO A 99 -5.53 -14.38 -11.80
N ILE A 100 -4.35 -14.14 -12.38
CA ILE A 100 -3.98 -12.87 -13.06
C ILE A 100 -5.00 -12.47 -14.14
N ASN A 101 -5.48 -13.45 -14.91
CA ASN A 101 -6.45 -13.22 -15.98
C ASN A 101 -7.79 -12.66 -15.47
N GLU A 102 -8.16 -12.96 -14.22
CA GLU A 102 -9.39 -12.47 -13.59
C GLU A 102 -9.24 -11.06 -12.98
N TRP A 103 -7.99 -10.58 -12.85
CA TRP A 103 -7.71 -9.25 -12.29
C TRP A 103 -7.73 -8.16 -13.35
N GLN A 104 -7.78 -8.52 -14.63
CA GLN A 104 -7.93 -7.54 -15.69
C GLN A 104 -9.34 -6.93 -15.62
N GLN A 105 -9.43 -5.68 -15.13
CA GLN A 105 -10.67 -4.91 -15.12
C GLN A 105 -10.55 -3.64 -15.97
N GLN A 106 -11.70 -3.23 -16.50
CA GLN A 106 -11.91 -2.12 -17.42
C GLN A 106 -11.33 -0.81 -16.89
N THR A 107 -10.50 -0.17 -17.72
CA THR A 107 -10.09 1.26 -17.69
C THR A 107 -10.34 1.99 -16.37
N LEU A 108 -9.28 2.10 -15.56
CA LEU A 108 -9.26 2.97 -14.39
C LEU A 108 -9.39 4.43 -14.85
N ALA A 109 -10.54 5.05 -14.54
CA ALA A 109 -10.86 6.41 -14.97
C ALA A 109 -9.94 7.48 -14.34
N ASN A 110 -9.35 7.20 -13.18
CA ASN A 110 -8.52 8.14 -12.43
C ASN A 110 -7.13 7.54 -12.21
N LYS A 111 -6.13 8.05 -12.93
CA LYS A 111 -4.73 7.70 -12.70
C LYS A 111 -4.27 8.30 -11.37
N VAL A 112 -3.72 7.46 -10.50
CA VAL A 112 -3.05 7.92 -9.28
C VAL A 112 -1.59 8.22 -9.58
N SER A 113 -1.13 9.40 -9.17
CA SER A 113 0.27 9.79 -9.32
C SER A 113 1.16 9.01 -8.36
N ILE A 114 2.35 8.62 -8.83
CA ILE A 114 3.38 7.97 -8.02
C ILE A 114 3.94 8.89 -6.90
N HIS A 115 3.65 10.19 -6.98
CA HIS A 115 4.03 11.18 -5.96
C HIS A 115 2.93 11.45 -4.93
N ASP A 116 1.71 10.95 -5.15
CA ASP A 116 0.55 11.28 -4.34
C ASP A 116 0.21 10.15 -3.37
N THR A 117 0.92 10.12 -2.25
CA THR A 117 0.78 9.09 -1.22
C THR A 117 -0.60 9.11 -0.56
N GLU A 118 -1.25 10.27 -0.52
CA GLU A 118 -2.63 10.37 -0.03
C GLU A 118 -3.59 9.65 -0.99
N ALA A 119 -3.51 9.91 -2.30
CA ALA A 119 -4.34 9.20 -3.28
C ALA A 119 -4.02 7.69 -3.32
N MET A 120 -2.75 7.30 -3.17
CA MET A 120 -2.36 5.90 -3.08
C MET A 120 -2.97 5.22 -1.86
N THR A 121 -2.87 5.81 -0.67
CA THR A 121 -3.47 5.24 0.55
C THR A 121 -5.00 5.20 0.45
N LEU A 122 -5.66 6.15 -0.20
CA LEU A 122 -7.10 6.08 -0.47
C LEU A 122 -7.50 4.88 -1.34
N LEU A 123 -6.70 4.53 -2.36
CA LEU A 123 -6.92 3.32 -3.16
C LEU A 123 -6.65 2.04 -2.37
N LEU A 124 -5.59 2.03 -1.56
CA LEU A 124 -5.16 0.86 -0.80
C LEU A 124 -6.03 0.60 0.43
N GLY A 125 -6.72 1.62 0.94
CA GLY A 125 -7.40 1.63 2.23
C GLY A 125 -6.60 2.40 3.29
N GLN A 126 -7.26 2.78 4.38
CA GLN A 126 -6.59 3.46 5.50
C GLN A 126 -5.48 2.55 6.08
N PRO A 127 -4.25 3.05 6.28
CA PRO A 127 -3.18 2.27 6.90
C PRO A 127 -3.52 1.97 8.36
N ILE A 128 -3.14 0.79 8.82
CA ILE A 128 -3.26 0.36 10.22
C ILE A 128 -2.19 1.03 11.09
N THR A 129 -0.97 1.16 10.56
CA THR A 129 0.13 1.86 11.24
C THR A 129 0.94 2.68 10.24
N ILE A 130 1.55 3.76 10.74
CA ILE A 130 2.48 4.61 9.99
C ILE A 130 3.76 4.76 10.80
N ASP A 131 4.88 4.30 10.28
CA ASP A 131 6.22 4.50 10.83
C ASP A 131 6.99 5.50 9.97
N LYS A 132 7.34 6.66 10.52
CA LYS A 132 8.03 7.75 9.80
C LYS A 132 9.56 7.65 9.83
N GLN A 133 10.11 6.60 10.45
CA GLN A 133 11.56 6.40 10.62
C GLN A 133 12.02 5.09 9.98
N SER A 134 11.22 4.55 9.06
CA SER A 134 11.62 3.40 8.28
C SER A 134 12.71 3.77 7.27
N LEU A 135 13.30 2.76 6.64
CA LEU A 135 14.34 2.94 5.64
C LEU A 135 13.86 2.41 4.30
N ASP A 136 14.06 3.20 3.24
CA ASP A 136 13.86 2.76 1.87
C ASP A 136 14.98 1.79 1.41
N TYR A 137 14.85 1.30 0.19
CA TYR A 137 15.74 0.38 -0.51
C TYR A 137 17.19 0.86 -0.54
N ARG A 138 17.41 2.18 -0.50
CA ARG A 138 18.75 2.80 -0.46
C ARG A 138 19.12 3.32 0.92
N SER A 139 18.42 2.87 1.96
CA SER A 139 18.65 3.22 3.36
C SER A 139 18.44 4.71 3.69
N ASN A 140 17.61 5.42 2.92
CA ASN A 140 17.17 6.76 3.29
C ASN A 140 15.90 6.68 4.15
N VAL A 141 15.67 7.71 4.97
CA VAL A 141 14.46 7.81 5.78
C VAL A 141 13.22 7.81 4.87
N ALA A 142 12.26 6.97 5.23
CA ALA A 142 10.99 6.78 4.54
C ALA A 142 9.83 6.67 5.54
N SER A 143 8.63 7.02 5.08
CA SER A 143 7.39 6.70 5.78
C SER A 143 6.88 5.35 5.30
N LYS A 144 6.73 4.40 6.23
CA LYS A 144 6.13 3.09 5.97
C LYS A 144 4.68 3.07 6.43
N TYR A 145 3.79 2.79 5.50
CA TYR A 145 2.36 2.63 5.71
C TYR A 145 2.02 1.15 5.65
N SER A 146 1.60 0.57 6.77
CA SER A 146 1.25 -0.85 6.86
C SER A 146 -0.27 -1.02 6.85
N PHE A 147 -0.78 -1.89 5.99
CA PHE A 147 -2.22 -2.09 5.79
C PHE A 147 -2.73 -3.44 6.30
N ALA A 148 -1.83 -4.34 6.68
CA ALA A 148 -2.19 -5.63 7.27
C ALA A 148 -2.49 -5.48 8.76
N LYS A 149 -3.43 -6.28 9.27
CA LYS A 149 -3.67 -6.35 10.72
C LYS A 149 -2.56 -7.15 11.40
N ILE A 150 -2.46 -6.99 12.72
CA ILE A 150 -1.54 -7.78 13.55
C ILE A 150 -1.85 -9.27 13.36
N GLY A 151 -0.81 -10.05 13.05
CA GLY A 151 -0.92 -11.50 12.82
C GLY A 151 -1.30 -11.91 11.40
N GLU A 152 -1.59 -10.95 10.51
CA GLU A 152 -1.84 -11.21 9.09
C GLU A 152 -0.55 -11.06 8.25
N PRO A 153 -0.47 -11.73 7.09
CA PRO A 153 0.60 -11.48 6.11
C PRO A 153 0.70 -10.00 5.75
N TYR A 154 1.92 -9.46 5.81
CA TYR A 154 2.15 -8.02 5.69
C TYR A 154 1.87 -7.49 4.26
N PHE A 155 1.52 -6.21 4.20
CA PHE A 155 1.41 -5.40 2.99
C PHE A 155 1.74 -3.96 3.36
N ASP A 156 2.84 -3.46 2.84
CA ASP A 156 3.47 -2.20 3.21
C ASP A 156 3.72 -1.34 1.97
N LEU A 157 3.47 -0.04 2.08
CA LEU A 157 3.91 0.98 1.14
C LEU A 157 4.99 1.83 1.81
N LEU A 158 6.18 1.93 1.23
CA LEU A 158 7.22 2.84 1.72
C LEU A 158 7.32 4.03 0.79
N ASP A 159 7.32 5.22 1.38
CA ASP A 159 7.36 6.49 0.69
C ASP A 159 8.59 7.28 1.13
N SER A 160 9.52 7.52 0.20
CA SER A 160 10.68 8.39 0.39
C SER A 160 10.74 9.46 -0.70
N PRO A 161 11.64 10.47 -0.57
CA PRO A 161 11.81 11.48 -1.61
C PRO A 161 12.14 10.90 -2.98
N MET A 162 12.88 9.78 -3.02
CA MET A 162 13.37 9.17 -4.27
C MET A 162 12.61 7.92 -4.70
N TYR A 163 11.99 7.21 -3.76
CA TYR A 163 11.37 5.92 -4.03
C TYR A 163 9.93 5.86 -3.55
N ILE A 164 9.14 5.09 -4.28
CA ILE A 164 7.97 4.43 -3.73
C ILE A 164 8.24 2.93 -3.77
N GLU A 165 7.89 2.23 -2.70
CA GLU A 165 8.05 0.78 -2.63
C GLU A 165 6.77 0.12 -2.19
N LEU A 166 6.44 -1.00 -2.84
CA LEU A 166 5.36 -1.86 -2.43
C LEU A 166 5.96 -3.19 -2.01
N GLN A 167 5.70 -3.59 -0.77
CA GLN A 167 6.25 -4.81 -0.20
C GLN A 167 5.12 -5.66 0.37
N TRP A 168 5.12 -6.95 0.08
CA TRP A 168 4.10 -7.85 0.64
C TRP A 168 4.56 -9.28 0.79
N TYR A 169 3.90 -10.01 1.68
CA TYR A 169 4.19 -11.42 1.92
C TYR A 169 3.86 -12.29 0.70
N TYR A 170 4.84 -13.06 0.24
CA TYR A 170 4.71 -14.04 -0.83
C TYR A 170 4.40 -15.42 -0.24
N ALA A 171 3.15 -15.87 -0.37
CA ALA A 171 2.73 -17.12 0.26
C ALA A 171 3.45 -18.34 -0.31
N SER A 172 3.73 -19.29 0.57
CA SER A 172 4.29 -20.59 0.26
C SER A 172 3.22 -21.63 -0.01
N ALA A 173 3.62 -22.69 -0.71
CA ALA A 173 2.76 -23.85 -0.94
C ALA A 173 2.34 -24.56 0.36
N TYR A 174 3.05 -24.34 1.47
CA TYR A 174 2.73 -24.89 2.79
C TYR A 174 1.81 -24.03 3.64
N ASP A 175 1.54 -22.79 3.22
CA ASP A 175 0.65 -21.91 3.96
C ASP A 175 -0.79 -22.44 3.93
N ASN A 176 -1.53 -22.12 4.99
CA ASN A 176 -2.96 -22.39 5.03
C ASN A 176 -3.72 -21.52 4.00
N ALA A 177 -4.96 -21.91 3.69
CA ALA A 177 -5.77 -21.24 2.68
C ALA A 177 -6.01 -19.75 2.98
N SER A 178 -6.13 -19.37 4.26
CA SER A 178 -6.35 -17.97 4.66
C SER A 178 -5.12 -17.10 4.35
N VAL A 179 -3.92 -17.56 4.73
CA VAL A 179 -2.65 -16.88 4.43
C VAL A 179 -2.42 -16.76 2.92
N LYS A 180 -2.67 -17.84 2.17
CA LYS A 180 -2.58 -17.82 0.70
C LYS A 180 -3.54 -16.81 0.10
N ASN A 181 -4.80 -16.80 0.55
CA ASN A 181 -5.80 -15.85 0.04
C ASN A 181 -5.39 -14.40 0.32
N ILE A 182 -4.89 -14.08 1.52
CA ILE A 182 -4.43 -12.74 1.86
C ILE A 182 -3.25 -12.33 0.96
N SER A 183 -2.25 -13.20 0.76
CA SER A 183 -1.14 -12.93 -0.16
C SER A 183 -1.60 -12.70 -1.60
N ILE A 184 -2.58 -13.47 -2.09
CA ILE A 184 -3.19 -13.29 -3.41
C ILE A 184 -3.90 -11.94 -3.51
N GLN A 185 -4.64 -11.50 -2.47
CA GLN A 185 -5.28 -10.19 -2.45
C GLN A 185 -4.26 -9.04 -2.43
N HIS A 186 -3.16 -9.19 -1.72
CA HIS A 186 -2.05 -8.24 -1.74
C HIS A 186 -1.44 -8.11 -3.14
N ALA A 187 -1.17 -9.24 -3.81
CA ALA A 187 -0.69 -9.25 -5.18
C ALA A 187 -1.69 -8.61 -6.16
N LYS A 188 -2.99 -8.89 -6.01
CA LYS A 188 -4.04 -8.24 -6.81
C LYS A 188 -4.07 -6.73 -6.59
N THR A 189 -3.91 -6.28 -5.35
CA THR A 189 -3.85 -4.85 -5.02
C THR A 189 -2.63 -4.19 -5.68
N ALA A 190 -1.46 -4.84 -5.60
CA ALA A 190 -0.24 -4.41 -6.27
C ALA A 190 -0.43 -4.31 -7.79
N PHE A 191 -1.07 -5.31 -8.39
CA PHE A 191 -1.40 -5.36 -9.81
C PHE A 191 -2.21 -4.14 -10.25
N HIS A 192 -3.27 -3.80 -9.51
CA HIS A 192 -4.09 -2.64 -9.85
C HIS A 192 -3.37 -1.30 -9.62
N LEU A 193 -2.58 -1.17 -8.54
CA LEU A 193 -1.85 0.05 -8.27
C LEU A 193 -0.77 0.31 -9.33
N THR A 194 -0.02 -0.72 -9.71
CA THR A 194 0.97 -0.61 -10.79
C THR A 194 0.32 -0.33 -12.14
N GLN A 195 -0.87 -0.90 -12.41
CA GLN A 195 -1.64 -0.55 -13.60
C GLN A 195 -2.04 0.94 -13.62
N ASN A 196 -2.29 1.58 -12.47
CA ASN A 196 -2.51 3.02 -12.41
C ASN A 196 -1.26 3.83 -12.79
N TRP A 197 -0.08 3.36 -12.42
CA TRP A 197 1.19 4.06 -12.65
C TRP A 197 1.73 3.87 -14.07
N PHE A 198 1.64 2.65 -14.61
CA PHE A 198 2.33 2.25 -15.84
C PHE A 198 1.37 1.76 -16.94
N GLY A 199 0.06 1.67 -16.69
CA GLY A 199 -0.85 1.03 -17.63
C GLY A 199 -0.61 -0.48 -17.70
N GLN A 200 -0.69 -1.05 -18.90
CA GLN A 200 -0.54 -2.51 -19.09
C GLN A 200 0.83 -3.03 -18.62
N ASP A 201 1.89 -2.26 -18.82
CA ASP A 201 3.23 -2.58 -18.33
C ASP A 201 3.25 -2.81 -16.81
N GLY A 202 2.39 -2.10 -16.06
CA GLY A 202 2.27 -2.24 -14.62
C GLY A 202 1.72 -3.60 -14.20
N SER A 203 0.64 -4.03 -14.84
CA SER A 203 0.09 -5.37 -14.65
C SER A 203 1.09 -6.46 -15.03
N ASP A 204 1.87 -6.25 -16.09
CA ASP A 204 2.86 -7.21 -16.55
C ASP A 204 4.05 -7.31 -15.57
N ILE A 205 4.47 -6.20 -14.96
CA ILE A 205 5.48 -6.18 -13.89
C ILE A 205 5.06 -7.10 -12.74
N VAL A 206 3.84 -6.94 -12.20
CA VAL A 206 3.39 -7.77 -11.06
C VAL A 206 3.20 -9.23 -11.48
N THR A 207 2.76 -9.48 -12.71
CA THR A 207 2.65 -10.83 -13.27
C THR A 207 4.02 -11.53 -13.29
N HIS A 208 5.05 -10.86 -13.80
CA HIS A 208 6.42 -11.39 -13.77
C HIS A 208 6.90 -11.65 -12.34
N MET A 209 6.66 -10.72 -11.41
CA MET A 209 7.06 -10.89 -10.00
C MET A 209 6.51 -12.18 -9.41
N VAL A 210 5.20 -12.43 -9.49
CA VAL A 210 4.57 -13.60 -8.86
C VAL A 210 4.85 -14.91 -9.58
N GLN A 211 5.28 -14.84 -10.85
CA GLN A 211 5.79 -15.96 -11.64
C GLN A 211 7.27 -16.25 -11.40
N GLY A 212 7.93 -15.54 -10.47
CA GLY A 212 9.34 -15.75 -10.14
C GLY A 212 10.30 -15.19 -11.19
N GLN A 213 9.86 -14.22 -11.99
CA GLN A 213 10.66 -13.54 -13.01
C GLN A 213 11.06 -12.15 -12.51
N PRO A 214 12.26 -11.99 -11.93
CA PRO A 214 12.69 -10.71 -11.38
C PRO A 214 13.00 -9.70 -12.48
N ILE A 215 12.57 -8.45 -12.27
CA ILE A 215 12.91 -7.29 -13.10
C ILE A 215 13.91 -6.43 -12.30
N LYS A 216 14.94 -5.93 -12.97
CA LYS A 216 15.95 -5.06 -12.36
C LYS A 216 16.38 -3.98 -13.32
N ASN A 217 16.42 -2.74 -12.84
CA ASN A 217 16.86 -1.56 -13.59
C ASN A 217 16.18 -1.40 -14.96
N ALA A 218 14.86 -1.57 -15.02
CA ALA A 218 14.07 -1.44 -16.25
C ALA A 218 13.28 -0.13 -16.25
N SER A 219 13.26 0.57 -17.39
CA SER A 219 12.50 1.81 -17.53
C SER A 219 11.21 1.58 -18.29
N TYR A 220 10.11 2.08 -17.74
CA TYR A 220 8.77 2.04 -18.32
C TYR A 220 8.28 3.49 -18.41
N HIS A 221 8.14 4.00 -19.64
CA HIS A 221 7.73 5.39 -19.89
C HIS A 221 8.56 6.45 -19.12
N GLY A 222 9.87 6.22 -18.96
CA GLY A 222 10.76 7.14 -18.25
C GLY A 222 10.75 7.02 -16.72
N ILE A 223 9.93 6.11 -16.17
CA ILE A 223 9.94 5.76 -14.75
C ILE A 223 10.81 4.51 -14.57
N LEU A 224 11.73 4.53 -13.62
CA LEU A 224 12.66 3.41 -13.40
C LEU A 224 12.13 2.47 -12.32
N VAL A 225 11.94 1.20 -12.68
CA VAL A 225 11.77 0.09 -11.75
C VAL A 225 13.16 -0.45 -11.43
N GLU A 226 13.66 -0.16 -10.21
CA GLU A 226 14.99 -0.63 -9.79
C GLU A 226 14.99 -2.11 -9.45
N LEU A 227 13.92 -2.58 -8.82
CA LEU A 227 13.72 -3.97 -8.45
C LEU A 227 12.24 -4.32 -8.48
N ALA A 228 11.89 -5.45 -9.07
CA ALA A 228 10.58 -6.08 -8.92
C ALA A 228 10.79 -7.60 -8.84
N ARG A 229 10.50 -8.23 -7.70
CA ARG A 229 10.61 -9.68 -7.53
C ARG A 229 9.71 -10.21 -6.44
N CYS A 230 9.40 -11.50 -6.50
CA CYS A 230 8.92 -12.28 -5.36
C CYS A 230 9.88 -13.45 -5.12
N ASP A 231 10.43 -13.54 -3.92
CA ASP A 231 11.32 -14.63 -3.49
C ASP A 231 11.36 -14.70 -1.96
N ASN A 232 11.66 -15.87 -1.39
CA ASN A 232 11.85 -16.07 0.05
C ASN A 232 10.74 -15.44 0.91
N TYR A 233 9.49 -15.70 0.55
CA TYR A 233 8.30 -15.20 1.26
C TYR A 233 8.08 -13.68 1.20
N HIS A 234 8.81 -12.97 0.34
CA HIS A 234 8.74 -11.51 0.21
C HIS A 234 8.61 -11.11 -1.26
N CYS A 235 7.72 -10.17 -1.54
CA CYS A 235 7.69 -9.45 -2.79
C CYS A 235 8.15 -8.01 -2.57
N ASP A 236 9.09 -7.56 -3.39
CA ASP A 236 9.66 -6.22 -3.36
C ASP A 236 9.45 -5.56 -4.73
N LEU A 237 8.68 -4.48 -4.79
CA LEU A 237 8.62 -3.58 -5.94
C LEU A 237 9.17 -2.22 -5.53
N VAL A 238 10.30 -1.82 -6.13
CA VAL A 238 11.00 -0.56 -5.87
C VAL A 238 10.98 0.28 -7.14
N VAL A 239 10.28 1.41 -7.06
CA VAL A 239 10.15 2.34 -8.18
C VAL A 239 10.78 3.67 -7.82
N ARG A 240 11.71 4.13 -8.65
CA ARG A 240 12.28 5.47 -8.54
C ARG A 240 11.28 6.49 -9.05
N LYS A 241 10.96 7.46 -8.21
CA LYS A 241 10.06 8.56 -8.54
C LYS A 241 10.71 9.48 -9.60
N PRO A 242 9.97 9.88 -10.64
CA PRO A 242 10.44 10.86 -11.60
C PRO A 242 10.81 12.18 -10.92
N THR A 243 11.85 12.86 -11.38
CA THR A 243 12.16 14.20 -10.88
C THR A 243 11.06 15.17 -11.34
N VAL A 244 10.39 15.84 -10.41
CA VAL A 244 9.42 16.89 -10.76
C VAL A 244 10.21 18.13 -11.16
N THR A 245 10.36 18.38 -12.46
CA THR A 245 10.95 19.64 -12.93
C THR A 245 9.95 20.76 -12.66
N PRO A 246 10.30 21.80 -11.87
CA PRO A 246 9.42 22.94 -11.67
C PRO A 246 9.15 23.58 -13.04
N LYS A 247 7.87 23.71 -13.43
CA LYS A 247 7.52 24.54 -14.58
C LYS A 247 7.98 25.96 -14.26
N THR A 248 9.04 26.42 -14.91
CA THR A 248 9.46 27.82 -14.85
C THR A 248 8.28 28.68 -15.26
N ALA A 249 7.73 29.44 -14.31
CA ALA A 249 6.73 30.45 -14.58
C ALA A 249 7.30 31.41 -15.62
N LYS A 250 6.76 31.35 -16.84
CA LYS A 250 7.05 32.32 -17.88
C LYS A 250 6.56 33.67 -17.37
N LYS A 251 7.47 34.52 -16.87
CA LYS A 251 7.16 35.91 -16.60
C LYS A 251 6.69 36.52 -17.91
N SER A 252 5.40 36.82 -18.01
CA SER A 252 4.93 37.71 -19.06
C SER A 252 5.47 39.09 -18.71
N GLY A 253 6.40 39.59 -19.53
CA GLY A 253 6.73 41.00 -19.59
C GLY A 253 5.66 41.78 -20.31
#